data_AF-A0AA88LCM1-F1
#
_entry.id   AF-A0AA88LCM1-F1
#
_cell.length_a   1.000
_cell.length_b   1.000
_cell.length_c   1.000
_cell.angle_alpha   90.00
_cell.angle_beta   90.00
_cell.angle_gamma   90.00
#
_symmetry.space_group_name_H-M   'P 1'
#
loop_
_entity.id
_entity.type
_entity.pdbx_description
1 polymer ?
#
loop_
_entity_poly.entity_id
_entity_poly.type
_entity_poly.pdbx_seq_one_letter_code
_entity_poly.pdbx_strand_id
1 'polypeptide(L)'
;MKNFDFVKTFSALLLCLRAVSSISATSYIHETDITRIKNLLISYIPCKDLSTLYGVSSALQKLDLSPEAYLEQSCNLLKYEALNNVKTEDIFYIAKSAAVLPKCGVVADNRIQEVLISSLNHASSMADLYYIVESLAAFNLSTPVEKIRPILDRILKQDDSAQSLGYAFHIASNFPGNIEQYYDRIEDVVVQADTVDNKYVQFEGGLSVTTLVLNGIFEISTKLGRKPDLNAEQVVGFGEYLVSRKTVRQAKSIANLLTSLEYLTTNQYFIPLVLSVSSQPVISSENRNLLVRVCDLLGNEIHWPVTAISETTLKLTVDLSAPIKGLSPTTSTDNSAV
;
A
#
# COMPACT_ATOMS: atom_id res chain seq x y z
N MET A 1 4.28 41.91 -33.16
CA MET A 1 5.04 41.82 -31.89
C MET A 1 4.33 41.09 -30.74
N LYS A 2 3.13 40.49 -30.89
CA LYS A 2 2.43 39.77 -29.80
C LYS A 2 2.63 38.24 -29.78
N ASN A 3 3.09 37.63 -30.88
CA ASN A 3 3.30 36.16 -30.95
C ASN A 3 4.60 35.69 -30.27
N PHE A 4 5.55 36.61 -30.02
CA PHE A 4 6.86 36.27 -29.47
C PHE A 4 6.81 36.02 -27.95
N ASP A 5 5.87 36.67 -27.24
CA ASP A 5 5.69 36.48 -25.80
C ASP A 5 4.88 35.22 -25.46
N PHE A 6 3.96 34.79 -26.34
CA PHE A 6 3.17 33.55 -26.16
C PHE A 6 4.04 32.29 -26.23
N VAL A 7 4.99 32.24 -27.17
CA VAL A 7 5.92 31.10 -27.30
C VAL A 7 6.87 31.02 -26.10
N LYS A 8 7.31 32.16 -25.56
CA LYS A 8 8.17 32.22 -24.36
C LYS A 8 7.43 31.82 -23.09
N THR A 9 6.17 32.24 -22.93
CA THR A 9 5.34 31.83 -21.78
C THR A 9 4.92 30.37 -21.85
N PHE A 10 4.61 29.84 -23.04
CA PHE A 10 4.33 28.41 -23.22
C PHE A 10 5.57 27.54 -22.98
N SER A 11 6.75 27.99 -23.46
CA SER A 11 8.03 27.32 -23.20
C SER A 11 8.43 27.38 -21.73
N ALA A 12 8.16 28.49 -21.03
CA ALA A 12 8.38 28.62 -19.58
C ALA A 12 7.41 27.77 -18.75
N LEU A 13 6.13 27.65 -19.15
CA LEU A 13 5.16 26.76 -18.51
C LEU A 13 5.56 25.29 -18.71
N LEU A 14 5.98 24.90 -19.92
CA LEU A 14 6.54 23.57 -20.21
C LEU A 14 7.83 23.29 -19.42
N LEU A 15 8.70 24.28 -19.22
CA LEU A 15 9.88 24.14 -18.36
C LEU A 15 9.52 24.01 -16.88
N CYS A 16 8.54 24.75 -16.39
CA CYS A 16 8.05 24.63 -15.01
C CYS A 16 7.33 23.29 -14.78
N LEU A 17 6.54 22.81 -15.74
CA LEU A 17 5.96 21.46 -15.72
C LEU A 17 7.04 20.37 -15.69
N ARG A 18 8.17 20.58 -16.38
CA ARG A 18 9.35 19.69 -16.31
C ARG A 18 10.12 19.76 -14.99
N ALA A 19 10.07 20.88 -14.28
CA ALA A 19 10.65 20.99 -12.94
C ALA A 19 9.74 20.41 -11.85
N VAL A 20 8.41 20.37 -12.08
CA VAL A 20 7.43 19.70 -11.20
C VAL A 20 7.38 18.19 -11.45
N SER A 21 7.76 17.72 -12.65
CA SER A 21 7.73 16.29 -13.00
C SER A 21 8.70 15.41 -12.21
N SER A 22 9.68 15.97 -11.48
CA SER A 22 10.52 15.18 -10.58
C SER A 22 9.80 14.80 -9.27
N ILE A 23 8.67 15.43 -8.96
CA ILE A 23 7.93 15.24 -7.70
C ILE A 23 6.46 14.84 -7.93
N SER A 24 5.99 14.80 -9.19
CA SER A 24 4.64 14.35 -9.55
C SER A 24 4.68 13.07 -10.38
N ALA A 25 3.77 12.13 -10.12
CA ALA A 25 3.58 10.97 -10.98
C ALA A 25 2.90 11.37 -12.29
N THR A 26 3.19 10.61 -13.35
CA THR A 26 2.79 10.84 -14.74
C THR A 26 1.49 10.13 -15.11
N SER A 27 1.06 9.14 -14.34
CA SER A 27 -0.15 8.35 -14.57
C SER A 27 -0.75 7.89 -13.25
N TYR A 28 -2.02 7.52 -13.29
CA TYR A 28 -2.77 6.92 -12.19
C TYR A 28 -3.53 5.66 -12.67
N ILE A 29 -4.21 4.98 -11.75
CA ILE A 29 -5.15 3.89 -12.06
C ILE A 29 -6.47 4.48 -12.56
N HIS A 30 -6.80 4.27 -13.84
CA HIS A 30 -8.04 4.81 -14.40
C HIS A 30 -9.27 3.96 -14.01
N GLU A 31 -10.47 4.52 -14.14
CA GLU A 31 -11.74 3.78 -13.92
C GLU A 31 -11.86 2.54 -14.81
N THR A 32 -11.33 2.59 -16.03
CA THR A 32 -11.27 1.44 -16.95
C THR A 32 -10.35 0.34 -16.41
N ASP A 33 -9.26 0.70 -15.72
CA ASP A 33 -8.37 -0.25 -15.06
C ASP A 33 -9.07 -0.91 -13.88
N ILE A 34 -9.77 -0.13 -13.05
CA ILE A 34 -10.58 -0.66 -11.95
C ILE A 34 -11.66 -1.63 -12.47
N THR A 35 -12.36 -1.25 -13.53
CA THR A 35 -13.39 -2.12 -14.14
C THR A 35 -12.79 -3.44 -14.63
N ARG A 36 -11.62 -3.39 -15.29
CA ARG A 36 -10.90 -4.60 -15.72
C ARG A 36 -10.48 -5.46 -14.53
N ILE A 37 -9.96 -4.86 -13.47
CA ILE A 37 -9.58 -5.58 -12.24
C ILE A 37 -10.80 -6.26 -11.62
N LYS A 38 -11.93 -5.55 -11.49
CA LYS A 38 -13.19 -6.10 -10.97
C LYS A 38 -13.66 -7.32 -11.77
N ASN A 39 -13.69 -7.22 -13.11
CA ASN A 39 -14.06 -8.33 -13.98
C ASN A 39 -13.12 -9.54 -13.84
N LEU A 40 -11.82 -9.28 -13.69
CA LEU A 40 -10.84 -10.33 -13.49
C LEU A 40 -11.01 -11.03 -12.12
N LEU A 41 -11.26 -10.27 -11.05
CA LEU A 41 -11.55 -10.83 -9.72
C LEU A 41 -12.80 -11.70 -9.73
N ILE A 42 -13.86 -11.27 -10.41
CA ILE A 42 -15.10 -12.06 -10.56
C ILE A 42 -14.82 -13.38 -11.30
N SER A 43 -13.90 -13.40 -12.27
CA SER A 43 -13.54 -14.63 -13.00
C SER A 43 -12.83 -15.68 -12.16
N TYR A 44 -12.33 -15.32 -10.96
CA TYR A 44 -11.75 -16.25 -9.99
C TYR A 44 -12.78 -16.92 -9.08
N ILE A 45 -14.08 -16.66 -9.27
CA ILE A 45 -15.16 -17.22 -8.45
C ILE A 45 -15.79 -18.41 -9.21
N PRO A 46 -15.88 -19.62 -8.62
CA PRO A 46 -15.40 -20.00 -7.29
C PRO A 46 -13.87 -20.09 -7.21
N CYS A 47 -13.30 -19.71 -6.05
CA CYS A 47 -11.87 -19.75 -5.82
C CYS A 47 -11.35 -21.20 -5.78
N LYS A 48 -10.22 -21.46 -6.43
CA LYS A 48 -9.65 -22.81 -6.59
C LYS A 48 -8.78 -23.26 -5.41
N ASP A 49 -8.24 -22.31 -4.67
CA ASP A 49 -7.29 -22.53 -3.59
C ASP A 49 -7.32 -21.36 -2.59
N LEU A 50 -6.72 -21.56 -1.41
CA LEU A 50 -6.70 -20.61 -0.30
C LEU A 50 -5.93 -19.31 -0.63
N SER A 51 -4.88 -19.39 -1.44
CA SER A 51 -4.08 -18.22 -1.84
C SER A 51 -4.89 -17.29 -2.76
N THR A 52 -5.60 -17.89 -3.71
CA THR A 52 -6.56 -17.20 -4.59
C THR A 52 -7.72 -16.64 -3.78
N LEU A 53 -8.26 -17.40 -2.82
CA LEU A 53 -9.30 -16.91 -1.91
C LEU A 53 -8.86 -15.64 -1.19
N TYR A 54 -7.71 -15.68 -0.50
CA TYR A 54 -7.16 -14.52 0.21
C TYR A 54 -6.95 -13.33 -0.74
N GLY A 55 -6.32 -13.55 -1.89
CA GLY A 55 -6.08 -12.50 -2.88
C GLY A 55 -7.37 -11.85 -3.39
N VAL A 56 -8.38 -12.65 -3.72
CA VAL A 56 -9.68 -12.13 -4.17
C VAL A 56 -10.38 -11.40 -3.04
N SER A 57 -10.44 -11.97 -1.83
CA SER A 57 -11.12 -11.35 -0.68
C SER A 57 -10.49 -10.00 -0.33
N SER A 58 -9.16 -9.96 -0.25
CA SER A 58 -8.41 -8.76 0.07
C SER A 58 -8.62 -7.69 -1.00
N ALA A 59 -8.54 -8.04 -2.29
CA ALA A 59 -8.73 -7.08 -3.37
C ALA A 59 -10.18 -6.55 -3.43
N LEU A 60 -11.18 -7.41 -3.22
CA LEU A 60 -12.59 -7.00 -3.20
C LEU A 60 -12.90 -6.07 -2.03
N GLN A 61 -12.34 -6.34 -0.84
CA GLN A 61 -12.44 -5.43 0.32
C GLN A 61 -11.89 -4.04 -0.03
N LYS A 62 -10.72 -3.95 -0.68
CA LYS A 62 -10.14 -2.65 -1.09
C LYS A 62 -10.93 -1.91 -2.17
N LEU A 63 -11.80 -2.60 -2.89
CA LEU A 63 -12.65 -2.03 -3.92
C LEU A 63 -14.09 -1.80 -3.44
N ASP A 64 -14.35 -1.99 -2.15
CA ASP A 64 -15.68 -1.93 -1.52
C ASP A 64 -16.72 -2.78 -2.27
N LEU A 65 -16.31 -3.97 -2.71
CA LEU A 65 -17.17 -4.93 -3.40
C LEU A 65 -17.38 -6.18 -2.56
N SER A 66 -18.63 -6.62 -2.44
CA SER A 66 -18.96 -7.87 -1.77
C SER A 66 -20.18 -8.53 -2.42
N PRO A 67 -20.02 -9.21 -3.58
CA PRO A 67 -21.12 -9.95 -4.19
C PRO A 67 -21.68 -11.01 -3.23
N GLU A 68 -23.01 -11.14 -3.11
CA GLU A 68 -23.62 -12.04 -2.13
C GLU A 68 -23.22 -13.51 -2.38
N ALA A 69 -23.26 -13.95 -3.63
CA ALA A 69 -22.87 -15.31 -4.03
C ALA A 69 -21.39 -15.61 -3.73
N TYR A 70 -20.53 -14.58 -3.73
CA TYR A 70 -19.12 -14.73 -3.38
C TYR A 70 -18.94 -15.04 -1.90
N LEU A 71 -19.68 -14.34 -1.03
CA LEU A 71 -19.55 -14.48 0.41
C LEU A 71 -19.91 -15.90 0.87
N GLU A 72 -21.03 -16.45 0.37
CA GLU A 72 -21.48 -17.80 0.73
C GLU A 72 -20.44 -18.87 0.35
N GLN A 73 -19.99 -18.87 -0.91
CA GLN A 73 -19.03 -19.86 -1.42
C GLN A 73 -17.67 -19.75 -0.70
N SER A 74 -17.21 -18.52 -0.48
CA SER A 74 -15.95 -18.23 0.21
C SER A 74 -15.99 -18.68 1.68
N CYS A 75 -17.09 -18.41 2.38
CA CYS A 75 -17.24 -18.85 3.77
C CYS A 75 -17.31 -20.37 3.89
N ASN A 76 -17.95 -21.06 2.94
CA ASN A 76 -18.02 -22.53 2.94
C ASN A 76 -16.62 -23.15 2.75
N LEU A 77 -15.84 -22.66 1.78
CA LEU A 77 -14.46 -23.08 1.57
C LEU A 77 -13.60 -22.79 2.82
N LEU A 78 -13.68 -21.58 3.36
CA LEU A 78 -12.87 -21.17 4.50
C LEU A 78 -13.16 -22.01 5.75
N LYS A 79 -14.43 -22.30 6.04
CA LYS A 79 -14.82 -23.17 7.16
C LYS A 79 -14.35 -24.60 6.96
N TYR A 80 -14.48 -25.13 5.74
CA TYR A 80 -14.00 -26.47 5.42
C TYR A 80 -12.48 -26.59 5.61
N GLU A 81 -11.71 -25.65 5.07
CA GLU A 81 -10.25 -25.67 5.17
C GLU A 81 -9.77 -25.44 6.60
N ALA A 82 -10.41 -24.56 7.36
CA ALA A 82 -10.09 -24.35 8.78
C ALA A 82 -10.21 -25.64 9.61
N LEU A 83 -11.14 -26.54 9.27
CA LEU A 83 -11.32 -27.82 9.97
C LEU A 83 -10.35 -28.91 9.50
N ASN A 84 -9.95 -28.91 8.23
CA ASN A 84 -9.26 -30.04 7.60
C ASN A 84 -7.77 -29.79 7.36
N ASN A 85 -7.33 -28.54 7.30
CA ASN A 85 -5.96 -28.20 6.97
C ASN A 85 -5.16 -27.75 8.19
N VAL A 86 -3.92 -28.21 8.27
CA VAL A 86 -2.99 -27.96 9.39
C VAL A 86 -1.60 -27.53 8.90
N LYS A 87 -1.43 -27.23 7.62
CA LYS A 87 -0.14 -26.71 7.13
C LYS A 87 -0.03 -25.23 7.46
N THR A 88 1.15 -24.79 7.86
CA THR A 88 1.39 -23.40 8.29
C THR A 88 1.03 -22.36 7.23
N GLU A 89 1.38 -22.60 5.97
CA GLU A 89 1.01 -21.69 4.87
C GLU A 89 -0.51 -21.66 4.62
N ASP A 90 -1.17 -22.82 4.69
CA ASP A 90 -2.62 -22.89 4.53
C ASP A 90 -3.34 -22.19 5.69
N ILE A 91 -2.87 -22.38 6.93
CA ILE A 91 -3.34 -21.64 8.11
C ILE A 91 -3.17 -20.14 7.91
N PHE A 92 -2.05 -19.69 7.35
CA PHE A 92 -1.84 -18.27 7.01
C PHE A 92 -2.90 -17.74 6.06
N TYR A 93 -3.16 -18.43 4.95
CA TYR A 93 -4.20 -17.97 4.02
C TYR A 93 -5.60 -18.04 4.63
N ILE A 94 -5.90 -19.03 5.47
CA ILE A 94 -7.16 -19.11 6.22
C ILE A 94 -7.29 -17.91 7.16
N ALA A 95 -6.27 -17.63 7.98
CA ALA A 95 -6.26 -16.55 8.95
C ALA A 95 -6.46 -15.18 8.28
N LYS A 96 -5.66 -14.90 7.25
CA LYS A 96 -5.74 -13.63 6.52
C LYS A 96 -7.07 -13.48 5.77
N SER A 97 -7.62 -14.58 5.20
CA SER A 97 -8.96 -14.57 4.58
C SER A 97 -10.06 -14.32 5.61
N ALA A 98 -9.97 -14.94 6.79
CA ALA A 98 -10.94 -14.74 7.89
C ALA A 98 -10.94 -13.29 8.37
N ALA A 99 -9.77 -12.65 8.46
CA ALA A 99 -9.64 -11.24 8.85
C ALA A 99 -10.31 -10.29 7.86
N VAL A 100 -10.25 -10.57 6.54
CA VAL A 100 -10.91 -9.74 5.52
C VAL A 100 -12.38 -10.13 5.28
N LEU A 101 -12.79 -11.33 5.69
CA LEU A 101 -14.17 -11.83 5.64
C LEU A 101 -14.73 -12.14 7.05
N PRO A 102 -14.83 -11.14 7.96
CA PRO A 102 -15.25 -11.37 9.34
C PRO A 102 -16.65 -11.98 9.45
N LYS A 103 -17.52 -11.75 8.45
CA LYS A 103 -18.87 -12.34 8.36
C LYS A 103 -18.86 -13.88 8.25
N CYS A 104 -17.74 -14.50 7.87
CA CYS A 104 -17.63 -15.95 7.84
C CYS A 104 -17.53 -16.58 9.24
N GLY A 105 -17.15 -15.80 10.27
CA GLY A 105 -17.07 -16.27 11.66
C GLY A 105 -16.05 -17.38 11.90
N VAL A 106 -14.98 -17.43 11.11
CA VAL A 106 -13.89 -18.41 11.28
C VAL A 106 -12.92 -17.89 12.33
N VAL A 107 -12.66 -18.72 13.34
CA VAL A 107 -11.75 -18.44 14.45
C VAL A 107 -10.75 -19.58 14.60
N ALA A 108 -9.60 -19.31 15.21
CA ALA A 108 -8.62 -20.36 15.50
C ALA A 108 -9.13 -21.30 16.60
N ASP A 109 -8.97 -22.61 16.38
CA ASP A 109 -9.12 -23.63 17.41
C ASP A 109 -7.75 -23.92 18.09
N ASN A 110 -7.75 -24.73 19.14
CA ASN A 110 -6.52 -25.10 19.86
C ASN A 110 -5.49 -25.80 18.94
N ARG A 111 -5.95 -26.58 17.96
CA ARG A 111 -5.08 -27.30 17.01
C ARG A 111 -4.32 -26.32 16.13
N ILE A 112 -4.98 -25.30 15.60
CA ILE A 112 -4.33 -24.23 14.82
C ILE A 112 -3.27 -23.53 15.66
N GLN A 113 -3.60 -23.17 16.91
CA GLN A 113 -2.63 -22.53 17.81
C GLN A 113 -1.43 -23.43 18.10
N GLU A 114 -1.65 -24.71 18.41
CA GLU A 114 -0.58 -25.68 18.66
C GLU A 114 0.34 -25.87 17.45
N VAL A 115 -0.22 -25.94 16.24
CA VAL A 115 0.54 -26.04 14.99
C VAL A 115 1.41 -24.80 14.79
N LEU A 116 0.86 -23.60 14.95
CA LEU A 116 1.61 -22.35 14.76
C LEU A 116 2.77 -22.23 15.77
N ILE A 117 2.51 -22.53 17.04
CA ILE A 117 3.53 -22.45 18.09
C ILE A 117 4.61 -23.53 17.93
N SER A 118 4.25 -24.76 17.54
CA SER A 118 5.21 -25.83 17.31
C SER A 118 6.05 -25.62 16.04
N SER A 119 5.50 -24.96 15.02
CA SER A 119 6.19 -24.62 13.77
C SER A 119 7.35 -23.65 13.97
N LEU A 120 7.34 -22.83 15.03
CA LEU A 120 8.46 -21.94 15.37
C LEU A 120 9.78 -22.68 15.53
N ASN A 121 9.75 -23.93 16.02
CA ASN A 121 10.96 -24.73 16.20
C ASN A 121 11.61 -25.16 14.87
N HIS A 122 10.84 -25.12 13.78
CA HIS A 122 11.23 -25.57 12.45
C HIS A 122 11.32 -24.42 11.45
N ALA A 123 11.04 -23.18 11.87
CA ALA A 123 11.11 -22.00 11.01
C ALA A 123 12.56 -21.79 10.55
N SER A 124 12.76 -21.95 9.24
CA SER A 124 14.08 -21.94 8.60
C SER A 124 14.25 -20.75 7.65
N SER A 125 13.15 -20.20 7.15
CA SER A 125 13.12 -19.03 6.26
C SER A 125 12.30 -17.89 6.86
N MET A 126 12.49 -16.69 6.31
CA MET A 126 11.68 -15.54 6.74
C MET A 126 10.20 -15.69 6.35
N ALA A 127 9.92 -16.40 5.25
CA ALA A 127 8.56 -16.72 4.83
C ALA A 127 7.84 -17.64 5.84
N ASP A 128 8.53 -18.65 6.38
CA ASP A 128 7.96 -19.52 7.43
C ASP A 128 7.55 -18.69 8.66
N LEU A 129 8.47 -17.83 9.10
CA LEU A 129 8.23 -16.99 10.28
C LEU A 129 7.11 -15.99 10.05
N TYR A 130 7.08 -15.37 8.86
CA TYR A 130 6.02 -14.47 8.44
C TYR A 130 4.65 -15.16 8.46
N TYR A 131 4.53 -16.35 7.85
CA TYR A 131 3.27 -17.10 7.87
C TYR A 131 2.81 -17.42 9.30
N ILE A 132 3.72 -17.78 10.20
CA ILE A 132 3.36 -18.07 11.60
C ILE A 132 2.86 -16.80 12.29
N VAL A 133 3.64 -15.72 12.26
CA VAL A 133 3.35 -14.49 13.03
C VAL A 133 2.11 -13.79 12.51
N GLU A 134 1.97 -13.66 11.20
CA GLU A 134 0.77 -13.08 10.59
C GLU A 134 -0.49 -13.90 10.87
N SER A 135 -0.38 -15.22 10.95
CA SER A 135 -1.52 -16.08 11.34
C SER A 135 -1.94 -15.83 12.79
N LEU A 136 -0.96 -15.77 13.70
CA LEU A 136 -1.21 -15.48 15.11
C LEU A 136 -1.90 -14.12 15.26
N ALA A 137 -1.38 -13.09 14.58
CA ALA A 137 -1.95 -11.75 14.59
C ALA A 137 -3.37 -11.70 14.01
N ALA A 138 -3.59 -12.30 12.83
CA ALA A 138 -4.90 -12.28 12.17
C ALA A 138 -5.99 -13.01 12.96
N PHE A 139 -5.63 -14.04 13.74
CA PHE A 139 -6.54 -14.71 14.67
C PHE A 139 -6.61 -14.07 16.06
N ASN A 140 -5.89 -12.98 16.31
CA ASN A 140 -5.76 -12.34 17.62
C ASN A 140 -5.23 -13.29 18.72
N LEU A 141 -4.32 -14.19 18.36
CA LEU A 141 -3.64 -15.11 19.28
C LEU A 141 -2.40 -14.45 19.90
N SER A 142 -2.00 -14.95 21.07
CA SER A 142 -0.78 -14.47 21.74
C SER A 142 0.47 -14.78 20.92
N THR A 143 1.27 -13.75 20.66
CA THR A 143 2.53 -13.86 19.91
C THR A 143 3.71 -14.07 20.88
N PRO A 144 4.40 -15.22 20.87
CA PRO A 144 5.53 -15.49 21.79
C PRO A 144 6.81 -14.77 21.34
N VAL A 145 6.83 -13.45 21.49
CA VAL A 145 7.88 -12.55 20.97
C VAL A 145 9.28 -12.95 21.44
N GLU A 146 9.42 -13.37 22.70
CA GLU A 146 10.69 -13.84 23.27
C GLU A 146 11.29 -15.06 22.53
N LYS A 147 10.44 -15.86 21.89
CA LYS A 147 10.88 -16.99 21.03
C LYS A 147 11.11 -16.56 19.59
N ILE A 148 10.28 -15.66 19.07
CA ILE A 148 10.31 -15.24 17.67
C ILE A 148 11.50 -14.31 17.40
N ARG A 149 11.77 -13.35 18.29
CA ARG A 149 12.81 -12.33 18.09
C ARG A 149 14.20 -12.93 17.84
N PRO A 150 14.69 -13.91 18.62
CA PRO A 150 15.99 -14.55 18.32
C PRO A 150 16.02 -15.29 16.98
N ILE A 151 14.89 -15.87 16.54
CA ILE A 151 14.77 -16.56 15.24
C ILE A 151 14.85 -15.54 14.10
N LEU A 152 14.09 -14.44 14.22
CA LEU A 152 14.08 -13.32 13.28
C LEU A 152 15.50 -12.75 13.11
N ASP A 153 16.17 -12.42 14.22
CA ASP A 153 17.52 -11.86 14.20
C ASP A 153 18.55 -12.83 13.61
N ARG A 154 18.39 -14.14 13.84
CA ARG A 154 19.25 -15.17 13.25
C ARG A 154 19.08 -15.22 11.73
N ILE A 155 17.85 -15.23 11.22
CA ILE A 155 17.58 -15.28 9.78
C ILE A 155 18.10 -14.00 9.10
N LEU A 156 17.85 -12.83 9.68
CA LEU A 156 18.36 -11.55 9.15
C LEU A 156 19.89 -11.44 9.11
N LYS A 157 20.60 -12.15 9.99
CA LYS A 157 22.08 -12.23 9.92
C LYS A 157 22.58 -13.09 8.76
N GLN A 158 21.74 -13.97 8.23
CA GLN A 158 22.08 -14.90 7.15
C GLN A 158 21.59 -14.41 5.78
N ASP A 159 20.46 -13.70 5.78
CA ASP A 159 19.80 -13.18 4.59
C ASP A 159 19.24 -11.79 4.89
N ASP A 160 19.93 -10.77 4.38
CA ASP A 160 19.58 -9.35 4.45
C ASP A 160 19.05 -8.82 3.12
N SER A 161 18.60 -9.70 2.23
CA SER A 161 17.93 -9.32 0.98
C SER A 161 16.69 -8.47 1.26
N ALA A 162 16.31 -7.66 0.27
CA ALA A 162 15.11 -6.84 0.34
C ALA A 162 13.86 -7.65 0.68
N GLN A 163 13.73 -8.87 0.15
CA GLN A 163 12.61 -9.76 0.48
C GLN A 163 12.61 -10.16 1.96
N SER A 164 13.78 -10.53 2.50
CA SER A 164 13.94 -10.91 3.92
C SER A 164 13.62 -9.74 4.85
N LEU A 165 14.14 -8.54 4.54
CA LEU A 165 13.82 -7.32 5.28
C LEU A 165 12.34 -6.95 5.19
N GLY A 166 11.73 -7.08 4.01
CA GLY A 166 10.30 -6.88 3.81
C GLY A 166 9.47 -7.71 4.78
N TYR A 167 9.70 -9.03 4.82
CA TYR A 167 9.03 -9.91 5.79
C TYR A 167 9.33 -9.53 7.25
N ALA A 168 10.56 -9.12 7.56
CA ALA A 168 10.93 -8.72 8.92
C ALA A 168 10.12 -7.50 9.41
N PHE A 169 9.83 -6.53 8.55
CA PHE A 169 9.01 -5.38 8.93
C PHE A 169 7.57 -5.78 9.27
N HIS A 170 6.96 -6.66 8.48
CA HIS A 170 5.64 -7.24 8.78
C HIS A 170 5.64 -7.96 10.13
N ILE A 171 6.61 -8.86 10.34
CA ILE A 171 6.74 -9.62 11.60
C ILE A 171 6.90 -8.67 12.79
N ALA A 172 7.81 -7.70 12.71
CA ALA A 172 8.09 -6.76 13.78
C ALA A 172 6.91 -5.83 14.10
N SER A 173 6.10 -5.48 13.09
CA SER A 173 4.88 -4.66 13.29
C SER A 173 3.86 -5.30 14.24
N ASN A 174 3.90 -6.64 14.35
CA ASN A 174 3.06 -7.42 15.25
C ASN A 174 3.63 -7.53 16.68
N PHE A 175 4.88 -7.12 16.93
CA PHE A 175 5.45 -7.19 18.28
C PHE A 175 4.90 -6.06 19.18
N PRO A 176 4.69 -6.36 20.48
CA PRO A 176 4.59 -5.33 21.50
C PRO A 176 5.98 -4.79 21.87
N GLY A 177 6.02 -3.55 22.35
CA GLY A 177 7.25 -2.94 22.88
C GLY A 177 8.22 -2.44 21.81
N ASN A 178 9.52 -2.48 22.11
CA ASN A 178 10.57 -1.88 21.29
C ASN A 178 10.84 -2.70 20.00
N ILE A 179 10.70 -2.04 18.86
CA ILE A 179 10.97 -2.57 17.51
C ILE A 179 11.87 -1.63 16.68
N GLU A 180 12.52 -0.65 17.32
CA GLU A 180 13.37 0.38 16.67
C GLU A 180 14.44 -0.26 15.78
N GLN A 181 15.11 -1.30 16.28
CA GLN A 181 16.16 -2.00 15.54
C GLN A 181 15.73 -2.57 14.18
N TYR A 182 14.43 -2.82 13.97
CA TYR A 182 13.89 -3.27 12.69
C TYR A 182 13.49 -2.08 11.82
N TYR A 183 12.94 -1.03 12.41
CA TYR A 183 12.62 0.21 11.70
C TYR A 183 13.88 0.87 11.14
N ASP A 184 14.99 0.88 11.89
CA ASP A 184 16.27 1.42 11.43
C ASP A 184 16.80 0.69 10.17
N ARG A 185 16.34 -0.54 9.89
CA ARG A 185 16.70 -1.28 8.67
C ARG A 185 15.94 -0.81 7.43
N ILE A 186 15.02 0.16 7.54
CA ILE A 186 14.38 0.77 6.38
C ILE A 186 15.42 1.48 5.50
N GLU A 187 16.37 2.19 6.09
CA GLU A 187 17.45 2.83 5.33
C GLU A 187 18.26 1.78 4.54
N ASP A 188 18.58 0.65 5.17
CA ASP A 188 19.31 -0.47 4.56
C ASP A 188 18.54 -1.11 3.41
N VAL A 189 17.22 -1.30 3.54
CA VAL A 189 16.44 -1.91 2.46
C VAL A 189 16.34 -0.93 1.30
N VAL A 190 16.08 0.35 1.57
CA VAL A 190 15.79 1.35 0.55
C VAL A 190 16.98 1.56 -0.40
N VAL A 191 18.22 1.42 0.08
CA VAL A 191 19.42 1.48 -0.78
C VAL A 191 19.56 0.28 -1.72
N GLN A 192 18.82 -0.82 -1.50
CA GLN A 192 18.77 -1.98 -2.40
C GLN A 192 17.78 -1.80 -3.55
N ALA A 193 17.00 -0.71 -3.57
CA ALA A 193 16.03 -0.47 -4.63
C ALA A 193 16.73 -0.05 -5.93
N ASP A 194 16.32 -0.67 -7.04
CA ASP A 194 16.75 -0.30 -8.38
C ASP A 194 15.94 0.85 -8.93
N THR A 195 16.63 1.76 -9.61
CA THR A 195 15.98 2.78 -10.46
C THR A 195 16.02 2.34 -11.91
N VAL A 196 14.85 2.11 -12.50
CA VAL A 196 14.68 1.74 -13.92
C VAL A 196 14.20 2.94 -14.71
N ASP A 197 14.84 3.20 -15.86
CA ASP A 197 14.52 4.31 -16.78
C ASP A 197 14.51 5.71 -16.13
N ASN A 198 15.28 5.90 -15.05
CA ASN A 198 15.27 7.11 -14.20
C ASN A 198 13.87 7.53 -13.74
N LYS A 199 12.95 6.56 -13.63
CA LYS A 199 11.52 6.81 -13.39
C LYS A 199 10.92 5.86 -12.36
N TYR A 200 11.20 4.57 -12.49
CA TYR A 200 10.59 3.54 -11.65
C TYR A 200 11.55 3.14 -10.55
N VAL A 201 11.06 3.06 -9.32
CA VAL A 201 11.80 2.45 -8.21
C VAL A 201 11.15 1.11 -7.91
N GLN A 202 11.95 0.05 -7.91
CA GLN A 202 11.50 -1.32 -7.61
C GLN A 202 12.60 -2.08 -6.87
N PHE A 203 12.25 -3.20 -6.26
CA PHE A 203 13.24 -4.14 -5.73
C PHE A 203 13.45 -5.31 -6.70
N GLU A 204 14.61 -5.96 -6.61
CA GLU A 204 14.85 -7.25 -7.26
C GLU A 204 13.74 -8.25 -6.84
N GLY A 205 13.18 -8.99 -7.81
CA GLY A 205 11.97 -9.80 -7.62
C GLY A 205 10.66 -9.10 -8.01
N GLY A 206 10.73 -7.85 -8.48
CA GLY A 206 9.63 -7.16 -9.15
C GLY A 206 8.46 -6.85 -8.23
N LEU A 207 7.22 -6.93 -8.75
CA LEU A 207 6.02 -6.45 -8.04
C LEU A 207 5.83 -7.16 -6.70
N SER A 208 6.11 -8.46 -6.63
CA SER A 208 5.91 -9.25 -5.41
C SER A 208 6.78 -8.75 -4.27
N VAL A 209 8.10 -8.63 -4.49
CA VAL A 209 9.04 -8.14 -3.48
C VAL A 209 8.81 -6.66 -3.21
N THR A 210 8.54 -5.87 -4.25
CA THR A 210 8.34 -4.42 -4.09
C THR A 210 7.14 -4.11 -3.21
N THR A 211 6.00 -4.77 -3.44
CA THR A 211 4.81 -4.59 -2.60
C THR A 211 5.00 -5.15 -1.19
N LEU A 212 5.70 -6.29 -1.03
CA LEU A 212 6.03 -6.85 0.27
C LEU A 212 6.83 -5.85 1.12
N VAL A 213 7.92 -5.31 0.58
CA VAL A 213 8.80 -4.36 1.26
C VAL A 213 8.06 -3.07 1.56
N LEU A 214 7.41 -2.48 0.56
CA LEU A 214 6.73 -1.19 0.73
C LEU A 214 5.62 -1.28 1.78
N ASN A 215 4.78 -2.32 1.72
CA ASN A 215 3.73 -2.52 2.72
C ASN A 215 4.34 -2.71 4.12
N GLY A 216 5.41 -3.50 4.24
CA GLY A 216 6.09 -3.73 5.51
C GLY A 216 6.66 -2.44 6.11
N ILE A 217 7.29 -1.59 5.29
CA ILE A 217 7.77 -0.26 5.68
C ILE A 217 6.63 0.59 6.25
N PHE A 218 5.48 0.64 5.57
CA PHE A 218 4.33 1.41 6.04
C PHE A 218 3.73 0.83 7.33
N GLU A 219 3.63 -0.48 7.46
CA GLU A 219 3.12 -1.15 8.66
C GLU A 219 3.99 -0.86 9.88
N ILE A 220 5.31 -1.01 9.77
CA ILE A 220 6.22 -0.78 10.91
C ILE A 220 6.28 0.70 11.29
N SER A 221 6.23 1.59 10.30
CA SER A 221 6.17 3.04 10.52
C SER A 221 4.88 3.43 11.24
N THR A 222 3.75 2.86 10.81
CA THR A 222 2.45 3.07 11.44
C THR A 222 2.44 2.55 12.88
N LYS A 223 3.02 1.38 13.11
CA LYS A 223 3.16 0.78 14.44
C LYS A 223 3.91 1.69 15.42
N LEU A 224 4.94 2.39 14.95
CA LEU A 224 5.73 3.35 15.73
C LEU A 224 5.13 4.76 15.76
N GLY A 225 4.07 5.04 14.98
CA GLY A 225 3.52 6.39 14.82
C GLY A 225 4.50 7.35 14.15
N ARG A 226 5.37 6.85 13.28
CA ARG A 226 6.43 7.61 12.61
C ARG A 226 6.20 7.72 11.11
N LYS A 227 6.94 8.65 10.52
CA LYS A 227 7.05 8.78 9.07
C LYS A 227 7.83 7.58 8.51
N PRO A 228 7.42 6.97 7.38
CA PRO A 228 8.29 6.04 6.67
C PRO A 228 9.56 6.75 6.20
N ASP A 229 10.72 6.12 6.42
CA ASP A 229 12.03 6.64 5.98
C ASP A 229 12.22 6.46 4.46
N LEU A 230 11.33 7.14 3.74
CA LEU A 230 11.31 7.28 2.29
C LEU A 230 11.29 8.77 1.97
N ASN A 231 12.09 9.18 0.99
CA ASN A 231 12.04 10.55 0.46
C ASN A 231 10.95 10.69 -0.62
N ALA A 232 10.65 11.93 -1.00
CA ALA A 232 9.58 12.21 -1.96
C ALA A 232 9.83 11.57 -3.34
N GLU A 233 11.08 11.56 -3.81
CA GLU A 233 11.45 10.97 -5.11
C GLU A 233 11.23 9.45 -5.12
N GLN A 234 11.59 8.77 -4.03
CA GLN A 234 11.35 7.34 -3.85
C GLN A 234 9.86 7.02 -3.82
N VAL A 235 9.07 7.80 -3.08
CA VAL A 235 7.61 7.63 -3.00
C VAL A 235 6.96 7.80 -4.39
N VAL A 236 7.38 8.79 -5.17
CA VAL A 236 6.92 8.97 -6.56
C VAL A 236 7.39 7.81 -7.45
N GLY A 237 8.65 7.40 -7.35
CA GLY A 237 9.22 6.32 -8.16
C GLY A 237 8.58 4.95 -7.90
N PHE A 238 8.27 4.63 -6.65
CA PHE A 238 7.48 3.45 -6.30
C PHE A 238 6.05 3.56 -6.81
N GLY A 239 5.42 4.74 -6.69
CA GLY A 239 4.09 5.00 -7.22
C GLY A 239 3.98 4.79 -8.73
N GLU A 240 4.93 5.34 -9.48
CA GLU A 240 5.07 5.15 -10.92
C GLU A 240 5.24 3.67 -11.30
N TYR A 241 6.09 2.97 -10.56
CA TYR A 241 6.31 1.55 -10.75
C TYR A 241 5.01 0.75 -10.54
N LEU A 242 4.29 0.98 -9.44
CA LEU A 242 3.04 0.29 -9.11
C LEU A 242 1.96 0.55 -10.16
N VAL A 243 1.76 1.82 -10.57
CA VAL A 243 0.81 2.16 -11.63
C VAL A 243 1.17 1.48 -12.95
N SER A 244 2.46 1.35 -13.28
CA SER A 244 2.89 0.62 -14.49
C SER A 244 2.52 -0.88 -14.47
N ARG A 245 2.28 -1.45 -13.28
CA ARG A 245 1.92 -2.86 -13.07
C ARG A 245 0.42 -3.12 -12.98
N LYS A 246 -0.42 -2.13 -13.29
CA LYS A 246 -1.89 -2.23 -13.27
C LYS A 246 -2.50 -3.40 -14.06
N THR A 247 -1.77 -3.98 -15.02
CA THR A 247 -2.20 -5.13 -15.83
C THR A 247 -1.90 -6.50 -15.21
N VAL A 248 -1.39 -6.54 -13.97
CA VAL A 248 -1.16 -7.80 -13.26
C VAL A 248 -2.44 -8.63 -13.16
N ARG A 249 -2.30 -9.95 -13.26
CA ARG A 249 -3.45 -10.86 -13.35
C ARG A 249 -3.70 -11.71 -12.12
N GLN A 250 -2.65 -12.07 -11.37
CA GLN A 250 -2.78 -12.94 -10.20
C GLN A 250 -3.50 -12.23 -9.06
N ALA A 251 -4.52 -12.87 -8.47
CA ALA A 251 -5.35 -12.28 -7.43
C ALA A 251 -4.54 -11.73 -6.24
N LYS A 252 -3.60 -12.51 -5.70
CA LYS A 252 -2.69 -12.07 -4.62
C LYS A 252 -1.87 -10.84 -5.01
N SER A 253 -1.37 -10.79 -6.24
CA SER A 253 -0.60 -9.64 -6.72
C SER A 253 -1.48 -8.40 -6.93
N ILE A 254 -2.73 -8.57 -7.35
CA ILE A 254 -3.71 -7.47 -7.44
C ILE A 254 -3.96 -6.89 -6.04
N ALA A 255 -4.23 -7.74 -5.05
CA ALA A 255 -4.43 -7.30 -3.67
C ALA A 255 -3.23 -6.51 -3.15
N ASN A 256 -2.02 -7.06 -3.28
CA ASN A 256 -0.81 -6.38 -2.82
C ASN A 256 -0.57 -5.05 -3.54
N LEU A 257 -0.82 -4.98 -4.86
CA LEU A 257 -0.73 -3.74 -5.63
C LEU A 257 -1.69 -2.67 -5.10
N LEU A 258 -2.96 -3.04 -4.87
CA LEU A 258 -3.97 -2.12 -4.35
C LEU A 258 -3.62 -1.64 -2.95
N THR A 259 -3.18 -2.53 -2.06
CA THR A 259 -2.72 -2.18 -0.70
C THR A 259 -1.54 -1.20 -0.74
N SER A 260 -0.54 -1.45 -1.59
CA SER A 260 0.60 -0.53 -1.71
C SER A 260 0.20 0.84 -2.23
N LEU A 261 -0.70 0.89 -3.24
CA LEU A 261 -1.23 2.15 -3.75
C LEU A 261 -2.01 2.90 -2.66
N GLU A 262 -2.87 2.21 -1.90
CA GLU A 262 -3.60 2.79 -0.78
C GLU A 262 -2.66 3.39 0.29
N TYR A 263 -1.58 2.69 0.66
CA TYR A 263 -0.58 3.27 1.57
C TYR A 263 0.04 4.55 1.01
N LEU A 264 0.39 4.57 -0.28
CA LEU A 264 0.95 5.76 -0.92
C LEU A 264 -0.05 6.92 -1.03
N THR A 265 -1.35 6.65 -1.11
CA THR A 265 -2.37 7.70 -1.28
C THR A 265 -3.05 8.15 0.01
N THR A 266 -2.97 7.36 1.08
CA THR A 266 -3.65 7.64 2.37
C THR A 266 -2.70 7.99 3.51
N ASN A 267 -1.38 7.89 3.32
CA ASN A 267 -0.42 8.29 4.35
C ASN A 267 -0.41 9.82 4.55
N GLN A 268 -0.09 10.26 5.76
CA GLN A 268 -0.07 11.68 6.14
C GLN A 268 1.23 12.43 5.79
N TYR A 269 2.17 11.80 5.07
CA TYR A 269 3.52 12.32 4.90
C TYR A 269 3.80 12.75 3.46
N PHE A 270 3.86 11.79 2.53
CA PHE A 270 4.12 12.03 1.12
C PHE A 270 3.07 11.31 0.27
N ILE A 271 2.18 12.10 -0.34
CA ILE A 271 1.13 11.61 -1.24
C ILE A 271 1.53 11.98 -2.67
N PRO A 272 1.88 11.01 -3.55
CA PRO A 272 2.16 11.29 -4.95
C PRO A 272 0.92 11.82 -5.67
N LEU A 273 1.08 12.94 -6.36
CA LEU A 273 0.02 13.56 -7.16
C LEU A 273 0.25 13.40 -8.64
N VAL A 274 -0.85 13.31 -9.39
CA VAL A 274 -0.88 13.27 -10.85
C VAL A 274 -1.61 14.51 -11.36
N LEU A 275 -0.95 15.20 -12.29
CA LEU A 275 -1.46 16.38 -12.97
C LEU A 275 -1.81 16.01 -14.42
N SER A 276 -3.06 16.17 -14.82
CA SER A 276 -3.51 15.90 -16.18
C SER A 276 -4.37 17.04 -16.73
N VAL A 277 -4.31 17.27 -18.04
CA VAL A 277 -5.15 18.29 -18.71
C VAL A 277 -6.45 17.63 -19.13
N SER A 278 -7.57 18.17 -18.66
CA SER A 278 -8.90 17.54 -18.78
C SER A 278 -9.63 17.81 -20.11
N SER A 279 -9.07 18.58 -21.04
CA SER A 279 -9.71 18.90 -22.32
C SER A 279 -8.72 19.10 -23.49
N GLN A 280 -9.21 18.97 -24.74
CA GLN A 280 -8.48 19.39 -25.93
C GLN A 280 -8.14 20.88 -25.81
N PRO A 281 -6.86 21.27 -25.86
CA PRO A 281 -6.46 22.65 -25.63
C PRO A 281 -6.65 23.43 -26.92
N VAL A 282 -7.89 23.78 -27.28
CA VAL A 282 -8.08 24.95 -28.14
C VAL A 282 -8.00 26.17 -27.23
N ILE A 283 -6.77 26.49 -26.83
CA ILE A 283 -6.44 27.77 -26.21
C ILE A 283 -6.59 28.80 -27.32
N SER A 284 -7.78 29.37 -27.47
CA SER A 284 -8.03 30.46 -28.42
C SER A 284 -7.83 31.81 -27.73
N SER A 285 -7.75 32.88 -28.50
CA SER A 285 -7.76 34.24 -27.95
C SER A 285 -9.01 34.54 -27.11
N GLU A 286 -10.09 33.79 -27.32
CA GLU A 286 -11.41 33.95 -26.71
C GLU A 286 -11.64 32.99 -25.53
N ASN A 287 -10.95 31.85 -25.46
CA ASN A 287 -11.01 30.92 -24.33
C ASN A 287 -9.59 30.54 -23.88
N ARG A 288 -9.14 31.15 -22.78
CA ARG A 288 -7.82 30.93 -22.17
C ARG A 288 -7.86 30.00 -20.96
N ASN A 289 -9.00 29.37 -20.69
CA ASN A 289 -9.16 28.54 -19.50
C ASN A 289 -8.59 27.15 -19.76
N LEU A 290 -7.56 26.78 -19.00
CA LEU A 290 -7.00 25.44 -18.97
C LEU A 290 -7.60 24.67 -17.79
N LEU A 291 -8.38 23.62 -18.07
CA LEU A 291 -8.88 22.73 -17.03
C LEU A 291 -7.81 21.68 -16.72
N VAL A 292 -7.28 21.71 -15.50
CA VAL A 292 -6.31 20.73 -14.99
C VAL A 292 -7.01 19.88 -13.95
N ARG A 293 -6.89 18.56 -14.06
CA ARG A 293 -7.25 17.61 -13.01
C ARG A 293 -6.01 17.30 -12.18
N VAL A 294 -6.20 17.35 -10.86
CA VAL A 294 -5.24 16.90 -9.86
C VAL A 294 -5.87 15.71 -9.14
N CYS A 295 -5.18 14.58 -9.11
CA CYS A 295 -5.63 13.38 -8.39
C CYS A 295 -4.46 12.62 -7.76
N ASP A 296 -4.75 11.68 -6.88
CA ASP A 296 -3.76 10.71 -6.42
C ASP A 296 -3.51 9.58 -7.45
N LEU A 297 -2.70 8.59 -7.07
CA LEU A 297 -2.38 7.41 -7.88
C LEU A 297 -3.59 6.48 -8.13
N LEU A 298 -4.64 6.56 -7.32
CA LEU A 298 -5.88 5.81 -7.47
C LEU A 298 -6.97 6.61 -8.22
N GLY A 299 -6.67 7.85 -8.62
CA GLY A 299 -7.57 8.73 -9.34
C GLY A 299 -8.55 9.49 -8.45
N ASN A 300 -8.41 9.41 -7.13
CA ASN A 300 -9.25 10.14 -6.19
C ASN A 300 -8.96 11.64 -6.25
N GLU A 301 -9.99 12.43 -6.02
CA GLU A 301 -9.85 13.88 -5.91
C GLU A 301 -9.09 14.25 -4.64
N ILE A 302 -8.22 15.24 -4.75
CA ILE A 302 -7.46 15.77 -3.62
C ILE A 302 -8.17 17.00 -3.09
N HIS A 303 -8.71 16.91 -1.88
CA HIS A 303 -9.30 18.04 -1.18
C HIS A 303 -8.19 18.87 -0.52
N TRP A 304 -7.55 19.74 -1.30
CA TRP A 304 -6.64 20.77 -0.78
C TRP A 304 -7.23 22.17 -0.95
N PRO A 305 -6.93 23.12 -0.05
CA PRO A 305 -7.26 24.53 -0.27
C PRO A 305 -6.33 25.09 -1.35
N VAL A 306 -6.59 24.77 -2.61
CA VAL A 306 -5.87 25.39 -3.73
C VAL A 306 -6.45 26.77 -3.95
N THR A 307 -5.68 27.81 -3.61
CA THR A 307 -6.00 29.17 -4.03
C THR A 307 -5.53 29.34 -5.46
N ALA A 308 -6.46 29.32 -6.42
CA ALA A 308 -6.15 29.70 -7.80
C ALA A 308 -5.79 31.19 -7.83
N ILE A 309 -4.51 31.51 -8.02
CA ILE A 309 -4.06 32.88 -8.23
C ILE A 309 -4.16 33.17 -9.74
N SER A 310 -4.82 34.27 -10.07
CA SER A 310 -5.46 34.54 -11.36
C SER A 310 -4.54 34.73 -12.57
N GLU A 311 -5.22 34.79 -13.72
CA GLU A 311 -4.91 35.44 -15.00
C GLU A 311 -3.43 35.55 -15.40
N THR A 312 -3.09 34.83 -16.46
CA THR A 312 -1.84 34.87 -17.26
C THR A 312 -0.66 34.01 -16.81
N THR A 313 -0.60 33.48 -15.59
CA THR A 313 0.46 32.50 -15.22
C THR A 313 -0.05 31.48 -14.21
N LEU A 314 -0.24 30.22 -14.63
CA LEU A 314 -0.47 29.10 -13.69
C LEU A 314 0.85 28.81 -12.96
N LYS A 315 1.13 29.56 -11.91
CA LYS A 315 2.15 29.23 -10.91
C LYS A 315 1.44 28.49 -9.78
N LEU A 316 1.36 27.17 -9.88
CA LEU A 316 0.98 26.32 -8.75
C LEU A 316 2.02 26.51 -7.66
N THR A 317 1.70 27.35 -6.67
CA THR A 317 2.51 27.47 -5.45
C THR A 317 1.80 26.62 -4.41
N VAL A 318 2.32 25.42 -4.18
CA VAL A 318 1.86 24.57 -3.07
C VAL A 318 2.48 25.16 -1.81
N ASP A 319 1.66 25.77 -0.96
CA ASP A 319 2.09 26.23 0.35
C ASP A 319 2.15 25.02 1.29
N LEU A 320 3.36 24.45 1.44
CA LEU A 320 3.64 23.33 2.34
C LEU A 320 3.66 23.74 3.83
N SER A 321 3.38 25.01 4.16
CA SER A 321 3.36 25.50 5.54
C SER A 321 1.96 25.49 6.20
N ALA A 322 0.91 25.12 5.45
CA ALA A 322 -0.44 25.04 5.99
C ALA A 322 -0.64 23.74 6.80
N PRO A 323 -0.98 23.81 8.10
CA PRO A 323 -1.29 22.60 8.86
C PRO A 323 -2.54 21.92 8.29
N ILE A 324 -2.48 20.60 8.17
CA ILE A 324 -3.62 19.74 7.84
C ILE A 324 -4.69 19.97 8.92
N LYS A 325 -5.71 20.76 8.61
CA LYS A 325 -6.86 20.95 9.49
C LYS A 325 -7.77 19.74 9.35
N GLY A 326 -7.58 18.77 10.24
CA GLY A 326 -8.36 17.54 10.24
C GLY A 326 -7.99 16.56 11.33
N LEU A 327 -7.61 17.04 12.52
CA LEU A 327 -7.58 16.27 13.78
C LEU A 327 -7.61 17.28 14.93
N SER A 328 -8.80 17.52 15.48
CA SER A 328 -8.88 18.16 16.80
C SER A 328 -8.33 17.18 17.83
N PRO A 329 -7.43 17.59 18.73
CA PRO A 329 -7.15 16.82 19.94
C PRO A 329 -8.40 16.86 20.80
N THR A 330 -8.91 15.68 21.19
CA THR A 330 -9.84 15.57 22.32
C THR A 330 -9.13 16.08 23.56
N THR A 331 -9.41 17.33 23.95
CA THR A 331 -9.10 17.80 25.29
C THR A 331 -10.11 17.19 26.24
N SER A 332 -9.65 16.24 27.05
CA SER A 332 -10.31 15.88 28.31
C SER A 332 -10.29 17.10 29.22
N THR A 333 -11.46 17.66 29.52
CA THR A 333 -11.63 18.52 30.70
C THR A 333 -12.13 17.66 31.84
N ASP A 334 -11.22 17.41 32.78
CA ASP A 334 -11.54 17.20 34.18
C ASP A 334 -12.48 18.32 34.65
N ASN A 335 -13.59 17.93 35.28
CA ASN A 335 -14.38 18.80 36.13
C ASN A 335 -14.27 18.28 37.56
N SER A 336 -13.51 19.02 38.37
CA SER A 336 -13.56 18.94 39.83
C SER A 336 -13.93 20.31 40.40
N ALA A 337 -14.81 20.27 41.42
CA ALA A 337 -15.25 21.32 42.36
C ALA A 337 -16.49 22.14 41.97
N VAL A 338 -17.67 21.75 42.49
CA VAL A 338 -18.20 22.20 43.80
C VAL A 338 -18.81 21.00 44.52
#